data_AF-A0A4W6DK82-F1
#
_entry.id   AF-A0A4W6DK82-F1
#
_cell.length_a   1.000
_cell.length_b   1.000
_cell.length_c   1.000
_cell.angle_alpha   90.00
_cell.angle_beta   90.00
_cell.angle_gamma   90.00
#
_symmetry.space_group_name_H-M   'P 1'
#
loop_
_entity.id
_entity.type
_entity.pdbx_description
1 polymer ?
#
loop_
_entity_poly.entity_id
_entity_poly.type
_entity_poly.pdbx_seq_one_letter_code
_entity_poly.pdbx_strand_id
1 'polypeptide(L)'
;MLFCHSQPESYHQHSASYIREALAPFLQNEEARLMYILCAATSPAVKQPDETLTYLNQGQSYEIRMLNRKLVEYTDISSKYVKSIVRVVFHDRRLQYMEHQQLEGWRWNRPGDRILDIDIPLSVGILEPRSDPLHLNTIEFLWDPVKNASVFIQVNCISTEFTPRKHGGEKGVPFRIQVDTFTTNEQGEYMEHIHSSSCQVKVFKPKGADRKLKTDKEKIEKKTIQDREKYQPSHETTLLKECSPWPDVLNLTTHSSCSTPSPVYHSSPTSCSFPDGNCSPNQQRELLAPVCPDHLLPSSSPQDTQQWLHRHRFSPFSRLFSSFSGADLLRMSREDLIQICGRSVQPRLTIYVCQQQARNQPPIKPGDGDSKCTYCII
;
A
#
# COMPACT_ATOMS: atom_id res chain seq x y z
N MET A 1 47.98 33.39 -36.54
CA MET A 1 46.73 33.25 -35.77
C MET A 1 45.95 32.07 -36.30
N LEU A 2 46.00 30.94 -35.61
CA LEU A 2 45.14 29.77 -35.84
C LEU A 2 44.70 29.29 -34.46
N PHE A 3 43.39 29.31 -34.20
CA PHE A 3 42.79 28.84 -32.96
C PHE A 3 42.55 27.33 -33.06
N CYS A 4 43.13 26.54 -32.16
CA CYS A 4 42.75 25.14 -31.95
C CYS A 4 41.57 25.07 -30.95
N HIS A 5 40.50 24.38 -31.34
CA HIS A 5 39.41 23.98 -30.45
C HIS A 5 39.87 22.82 -29.56
N SER A 6 39.73 22.96 -28.25
CA SER A 6 39.86 21.87 -27.27
C SER A 6 38.53 21.14 -27.10
N GLN A 7 38.50 19.83 -27.33
CA GLN A 7 37.38 18.94 -27.01
C GLN A 7 37.14 18.84 -25.48
N PRO A 8 35.91 18.52 -25.02
CA PRO A 8 35.62 18.39 -23.60
C PRO A 8 36.03 17.01 -23.05
N GLU A 9 36.60 17.01 -21.85
CA GLU A 9 37.06 15.83 -21.10
C GLU A 9 35.89 14.94 -20.61
N SER A 10 36.19 13.64 -20.49
CA SER A 10 35.28 12.55 -20.16
C SER A 10 34.84 12.52 -18.69
N TYR A 11 33.57 12.85 -18.44
CA TYR A 11 32.91 12.84 -17.13
C TYR A 11 32.69 11.44 -16.48
N HIS A 12 33.10 10.35 -17.12
CA HIS A 12 32.63 9.00 -16.77
C HIS A 12 33.46 8.21 -15.75
N GLN A 13 34.66 8.68 -15.36
CA GLN A 13 35.56 7.86 -14.54
C GLN A 13 35.50 8.16 -13.03
N HIS A 14 34.92 9.28 -12.60
CA HIS A 14 34.86 9.68 -11.18
C HIS A 14 33.65 9.14 -10.41
N SER A 15 32.59 8.68 -11.08
CA SER A 15 31.35 8.23 -10.41
C SER A 15 31.50 6.87 -9.72
N ALA A 16 32.28 5.94 -10.27
CA ALA A 16 32.49 4.61 -9.71
C ALA A 16 33.24 4.62 -8.37
N SER A 17 34.18 5.57 -8.20
CA SER A 17 34.97 5.76 -6.98
C SER A 17 34.11 6.19 -5.79
N TYR A 18 33.24 7.18 -6.01
CA TYR A 18 32.35 7.72 -4.98
C TYR A 18 31.34 6.68 -4.49
N ILE A 19 30.84 5.84 -5.41
CA ILE A 19 29.93 4.74 -5.07
C ILE A 19 30.62 3.75 -4.12
N ARG A 20 31.88 3.41 -4.37
CA ARG A 20 32.61 2.46 -3.52
C ARG A 20 32.82 2.99 -2.11
N GLU A 21 33.14 4.27 -1.95
CA GLU A 21 33.33 4.92 -0.64
C GLU A 21 32.03 5.11 0.13
N ALA A 22 30.96 5.57 -0.55
CA ALA A 22 29.63 5.73 0.09
C ALA A 22 29.02 4.39 0.51
N LEU A 23 29.35 3.29 -0.19
CA LEU A 23 28.87 1.95 0.12
C LEU A 23 29.76 1.18 1.10
N ALA A 24 31.00 1.61 1.35
CA ALA A 24 31.99 0.87 2.15
C ALA A 24 31.51 0.41 3.54
N PRO A 25 30.76 1.21 4.33
CA PRO A 25 30.22 0.77 5.62
C PRO A 25 29.13 -0.31 5.48
N PHE A 26 28.53 -0.44 4.29
CA PHE A 26 27.41 -1.32 3.98
C PHE A 26 27.84 -2.55 3.16
N LEU A 27 29.14 -2.73 2.89
CA LEU A 27 29.67 -3.87 2.14
C LEU A 27 29.78 -5.16 2.99
N GLN A 28 29.55 -5.10 4.30
CA GLN A 28 29.66 -6.27 5.20
C GLN A 28 28.46 -7.24 5.13
N ASN A 29 27.36 -6.89 4.44
CA ASN A 29 26.21 -7.77 4.31
C ASN A 29 26.22 -8.46 2.92
N GLU A 30 26.84 -9.64 2.84
CA GLU A 30 27.06 -10.40 1.60
C GLU A 30 25.81 -11.16 1.07
N GLU A 31 24.69 -11.11 1.79
CA GLU A 31 23.50 -11.90 1.45
C GLU A 31 22.48 -11.18 0.55
N ALA A 32 22.33 -9.85 0.66
CA ALA A 32 21.30 -9.11 -0.08
C ALA A 32 21.65 -8.97 -1.57
N ARG A 33 20.90 -9.69 -2.43
CA ARG A 33 21.04 -9.66 -3.90
C ARG A 33 20.68 -8.28 -4.47
N LEU A 34 19.60 -7.69 -3.97
CA LEU A 34 19.09 -6.37 -4.35
C LEU A 34 19.27 -5.38 -3.21
N MET A 35 19.58 -4.13 -3.54
CA MET A 35 19.79 -3.06 -2.59
C MET A 35 19.12 -1.79 -3.07
N TYR A 36 18.48 -1.07 -2.15
CA TYR A 36 17.82 0.20 -2.43
C TYR A 36 18.40 1.31 -1.56
N ILE A 37 18.68 2.45 -2.19
CA ILE A 37 19.25 3.62 -1.51
C ILE A 37 18.36 4.81 -1.78
N LEU A 38 17.74 5.33 -0.73
CA LEU A 38 17.07 6.62 -0.76
C LEU A 38 18.12 7.73 -0.63
N CYS A 39 18.22 8.58 -1.64
CA CYS A 39 19.15 9.72 -1.68
C CYS A 39 18.65 10.89 -0.82
N ALA A 40 18.52 10.64 0.48
CA ALA A 40 18.21 11.63 1.50
C ALA A 40 18.94 11.30 2.80
N ALA A 41 19.31 12.34 3.55
CA ALA A 41 20.16 12.21 4.72
C ALA A 41 19.43 11.65 5.94
N THR A 42 20.10 10.76 6.69
CA THR A 42 19.59 10.24 7.96
C THR A 42 19.76 11.26 9.08
N SER A 43 18.81 11.29 10.01
CA SER A 43 18.84 12.17 11.17
C SER A 43 19.95 11.77 12.16
N PRO A 44 20.78 12.73 12.62
CA PRO A 44 21.75 12.48 13.69
C PRO A 44 21.10 12.35 15.08
N ALA A 45 19.80 12.67 15.22
CA ALA A 45 19.13 12.77 16.51
C ALA A 45 18.40 11.49 16.96
N VAL A 46 18.57 10.38 16.23
CA VAL A 46 18.05 9.06 16.61
C VAL A 46 19.01 8.41 17.59
N LYS A 47 18.50 7.86 18.70
CA LYS A 47 19.33 7.14 19.69
C LYS A 47 19.46 5.67 19.30
N GLN A 48 20.59 5.05 19.60
CA GLN A 48 20.70 3.60 19.55
C GLN A 48 19.87 2.97 20.69
N PRO A 49 19.22 1.81 20.49
CA PRO A 49 19.27 0.94 19.31
C PRO A 49 18.18 1.23 18.25
N ASP A 50 17.48 2.37 18.32
CA ASP A 50 16.40 2.69 17.38
C ASP A 50 16.92 2.77 15.94
N GLU A 51 16.11 2.35 14.97
CA GLU A 51 16.43 2.41 13.55
C GLU A 51 16.60 3.87 13.09
N THR A 52 17.55 4.08 12.16
CA THR A 52 17.78 5.38 11.51
C THR A 52 16.49 5.94 10.92
N LEU A 53 16.31 7.27 11.03
CA LEU A 53 15.13 7.98 10.55
C LEU A 53 15.55 9.06 9.54
N THR A 54 14.86 9.14 8.41
CA THR A 54 15.18 10.08 7.33
C THR A 54 14.12 11.15 7.21
N TYR A 55 14.54 12.41 6.99
CA TYR A 55 13.63 13.54 6.90
C TYR A 55 13.37 13.91 5.45
N LEU A 56 12.10 13.95 5.07
CA LEU A 56 11.65 14.31 3.73
C LEU A 56 10.77 15.56 3.77
N ASN A 57 10.79 16.34 2.70
CA ASN A 57 9.88 17.46 2.49
C ASN A 57 8.69 17.02 1.64
N GLN A 58 7.50 17.47 2.02
CA GLN A 58 6.26 17.24 1.29
C GLN A 58 6.38 17.70 -0.16
N GLY A 59 6.06 16.80 -1.10
CA GLY A 59 6.03 17.09 -2.54
C GLY A 59 7.40 17.31 -3.19
N GLN A 60 8.51 17.16 -2.45
CA GLN A 60 9.84 17.19 -3.03
C GLN A 60 10.19 15.81 -3.60
N SER A 61 10.80 15.79 -4.78
CA SER A 61 11.27 14.56 -5.44
C SER A 61 12.54 14.04 -4.76
N TYR A 62 12.53 12.77 -4.38
CA TYR A 62 13.68 12.06 -3.82
C TYR A 62 14.00 10.82 -4.65
N GLU A 63 15.27 10.63 -4.98
CA GLU A 63 15.73 9.46 -5.74
C GLU A 63 15.80 8.22 -4.84
N ILE A 64 15.26 7.10 -5.32
CA ILE A 64 15.56 5.75 -4.84
C ILE A 64 16.36 5.05 -5.93
N ARG A 65 17.64 4.78 -5.65
CA ARG A 65 18.52 3.99 -6.53
C ARG A 65 18.34 2.51 -6.26
N MET A 66 18.17 1.75 -7.34
CA MET A 66 18.09 0.29 -7.31
C MET A 66 19.40 -0.29 -7.80
N LEU A 67 20.02 -1.12 -6.96
CA LEU A 67 21.32 -1.71 -7.22
C LEU A 67 21.25 -3.21 -7.03
N ASN A 68 21.94 -3.93 -7.90
CA ASN A 68 22.11 -5.37 -7.84
C ASN A 68 23.58 -5.68 -7.60
N ARG A 69 23.92 -6.20 -6.41
CA ARG A 69 25.32 -6.40 -6.00
C ARG A 69 25.92 -7.69 -6.54
N LYS A 70 25.10 -8.67 -6.93
CA LYS A 70 25.55 -9.97 -7.46
C LYS A 70 25.29 -10.03 -8.98
N LEU A 71 26.03 -9.22 -9.73
CA LEU A 71 25.97 -9.19 -11.21
C LEU A 71 26.40 -10.53 -11.86
N VAL A 72 27.02 -11.45 -11.09
CA VAL A 72 27.79 -12.60 -11.63
C VAL A 72 27.01 -13.94 -11.64
N GLU A 73 25.85 -14.06 -10.97
CA GLU A 73 25.07 -15.32 -10.95
C GLU A 73 23.60 -15.10 -11.37
N TYR A 74 23.39 -14.60 -12.59
CA TYR A 74 22.05 -14.31 -13.13
C TYR A 74 21.56 -15.37 -14.13
N THR A 75 21.62 -16.64 -13.72
CA THR A 75 20.96 -17.75 -14.43
C THR A 75 19.57 -18.09 -13.87
N ASP A 76 19.22 -17.59 -12.67
CA ASP A 76 18.02 -18.03 -11.94
C ASP A 76 16.79 -17.11 -12.11
N ILE A 77 16.98 -15.85 -12.50
CA ILE A 77 15.85 -14.95 -12.80
C ILE A 77 15.50 -15.15 -14.27
N SER A 78 14.41 -15.88 -14.50
CA SER A 78 13.91 -16.21 -15.84
C SER A 78 13.50 -14.97 -16.65
N SER A 79 13.22 -13.84 -15.98
CA SER A 79 12.72 -12.61 -16.59
C SER A 79 13.80 -11.55 -16.81
N LYS A 80 13.77 -10.92 -18.00
CA LYS A 80 14.62 -9.77 -18.35
C LYS A 80 14.43 -8.56 -17.41
N TYR A 81 13.24 -8.40 -16.84
CA TYR A 81 12.89 -7.29 -15.95
C TYR A 81 12.31 -7.83 -14.65
N VAL A 82 12.38 -7.05 -13.59
CA VAL A 82 11.67 -7.29 -12.32
C VAL A 82 10.65 -6.17 -12.08
N LYS A 83 9.58 -6.47 -11.34
CA LYS A 83 8.59 -5.48 -10.90
C LYS A 83 8.89 -5.05 -9.48
N SER A 84 9.00 -3.76 -9.23
CA SER A 84 9.06 -3.21 -7.89
C SER A 84 7.77 -2.45 -7.57
N ILE A 85 7.30 -2.63 -6.35
CA ILE A 85 6.17 -1.90 -5.78
C ILE A 85 6.71 -1.09 -4.59
N VAL A 86 6.54 0.22 -4.64
CA VAL A 86 6.95 1.12 -3.56
C VAL A 86 5.71 1.59 -2.80
N ARG A 87 5.76 1.52 -1.47
CA ARG A 87 4.65 1.88 -0.58
C ARG A 87 5.10 2.82 0.52
N VAL A 88 4.25 3.81 0.82
CA VAL A 88 4.34 4.59 2.07
C VAL A 88 3.33 3.99 3.05
N VAL A 89 3.82 3.35 4.11
CA VAL A 89 3.00 2.69 5.14
C VAL A 89 3.28 3.29 6.51
N PHE A 90 2.36 3.14 7.46
CA PHE A 90 2.63 3.57 8.84
C PHE A 90 3.69 2.68 9.50
N HIS A 91 4.61 3.28 10.26
CA HIS A 91 5.53 2.51 11.10
C HIS A 91 4.84 2.02 12.38
N ASP A 92 3.92 2.81 12.93
CA ASP A 92 3.16 2.48 14.15
C ASP A 92 2.10 1.41 13.86
N ARG A 93 2.15 0.29 14.60
CA ARG A 93 1.23 -0.84 14.45
C ARG A 93 -0.24 -0.45 14.57
N ARG A 94 -0.60 0.43 15.51
CA ARG A 94 -2.00 0.85 15.70
C ARG A 94 -2.49 1.61 14.48
N LEU A 95 -1.65 2.46 13.88
CA LEU A 95 -1.98 3.17 12.65
C LEU A 95 -2.01 2.25 11.42
N GLN A 96 -1.20 1.17 11.38
CA GLN A 96 -1.31 0.14 10.35
C GLN A 96 -2.69 -0.54 10.37
N TYR A 97 -3.21 -0.91 11.55
CA TYR A 97 -4.56 -1.49 11.67
C TYR A 97 -5.67 -0.54 11.21
N MET A 98 -5.46 0.77 11.39
CA MET A 98 -6.40 1.81 10.99
C MET A 98 -6.03 2.44 9.64
N GLU A 99 -5.11 1.85 8.88
CA GLU A 99 -4.49 2.50 7.72
C GLU A 99 -5.54 2.96 6.72
N HIS A 100 -6.46 2.08 6.35
CA HIS A 100 -7.56 2.42 5.44
C HIS A 100 -8.31 3.69 5.89
N GLN A 101 -8.72 3.76 7.17
CA GLN A 101 -9.42 4.93 7.71
C GLN A 101 -8.54 6.19 7.70
N GLN A 102 -7.24 6.06 7.98
CA GLN A 102 -6.30 7.19 7.96
C GLN A 102 -6.11 7.73 6.54
N LEU A 103 -5.90 6.84 5.56
CA LEU A 103 -5.72 7.24 4.15
C LEU A 103 -7.02 7.80 3.56
N GLU A 104 -8.19 7.26 3.91
CA GLU A 104 -9.48 7.81 3.48
C GLU A 104 -9.74 9.18 4.09
N GLY A 105 -9.45 9.36 5.39
CA GLY A 105 -9.55 10.65 6.06
C GLY A 105 -8.60 11.69 5.46
N TRP A 106 -7.43 11.26 5.00
CA TRP A 106 -6.49 12.10 4.26
C TRP A 106 -7.06 12.52 2.90
N ARG A 107 -7.53 11.54 2.10
CA ARG A 107 -8.13 11.74 0.77
C ARG A 107 -9.31 12.70 0.81
N TRP A 108 -10.15 12.60 1.83
CA TRP A 108 -11.33 13.47 1.97
C TRP A 108 -10.97 14.95 2.01
N ASN A 109 -9.85 15.29 2.65
CA ASN A 109 -9.40 16.68 2.77
C ASN A 109 -8.56 17.14 1.57
N ARG A 110 -8.26 16.22 0.63
CA ARG A 110 -7.38 16.42 -0.52
C ARG A 110 -7.89 15.67 -1.76
N PRO A 111 -9.03 16.09 -2.31
CA PRO A 111 -9.61 15.41 -3.46
C PRO A 111 -8.67 15.52 -4.66
N GLY A 112 -8.31 14.38 -5.24
CA GLY A 112 -7.42 14.30 -6.41
C GLY A 112 -5.94 14.14 -6.09
N ASP A 113 -5.51 14.45 -4.87
CA ASP A 113 -4.12 14.24 -4.47
C ASP A 113 -3.86 12.76 -4.14
N ARG A 114 -2.62 12.33 -4.38
CA ARG A 114 -2.11 11.02 -3.98
C ARG A 114 -1.07 11.18 -2.88
N ILE A 115 -0.88 10.16 -2.06
CA ILE A 115 0.10 10.17 -0.98
C ILE A 115 1.51 9.94 -1.52
N LEU A 116 1.63 9.07 -2.52
CA LEU A 116 2.89 8.70 -3.15
C LEU A 116 2.74 8.78 -4.67
N ASP A 117 3.64 9.54 -5.30
CA ASP A 117 3.73 9.69 -6.76
C ASP A 117 5.14 9.44 -7.28
N ILE A 118 5.22 9.17 -8.59
CA ILE A 118 6.47 9.06 -9.35
C ILE A 118 6.72 10.37 -10.10
N ASP A 119 7.90 10.95 -9.94
CA ASP A 119 8.41 11.99 -10.81
C ASP A 119 9.06 11.33 -12.04
N ILE A 120 8.22 11.03 -13.04
CA ILE A 120 8.63 10.28 -14.24
C ILE A 120 9.76 10.99 -15.00
N PRO A 121 9.69 12.32 -15.25
CA PRO A 121 10.77 13.03 -15.96
C PRO A 121 12.16 12.91 -15.31
N LEU A 122 12.24 12.76 -13.99
CA LEU A 122 13.52 12.59 -13.28
C LEU A 122 13.97 11.12 -13.19
N SER A 123 13.05 10.17 -13.36
CA SER A 123 13.33 8.75 -13.20
C SER A 123 14.10 8.17 -14.39
N VAL A 124 14.99 7.21 -14.13
CA VAL A 124 15.91 6.64 -15.13
C VAL A 124 15.85 5.11 -15.08
N GLY A 125 15.70 4.46 -16.24
CA GLY A 125 15.77 3.00 -16.34
C GLY A 125 14.55 2.24 -15.80
N ILE A 126 13.47 2.96 -15.46
CA ILE A 126 12.17 2.36 -15.13
C ILE A 126 11.28 2.26 -16.37
N LEU A 127 10.40 1.27 -16.39
CA LEU A 127 9.44 0.98 -17.45
C LEU A 127 8.05 0.81 -16.84
N GLU A 128 7.02 1.12 -17.62
CA GLU A 128 5.62 0.99 -17.23
C GLU A 128 5.30 1.53 -15.81
N PRO A 129 5.65 2.80 -15.49
CA PRO A 129 5.28 3.37 -14.20
C PRO A 129 3.75 3.43 -14.09
N ARG A 130 3.22 2.94 -12.97
CA ARG A 130 1.78 2.92 -12.68
C ARG A 130 1.51 3.42 -11.26
N SER A 131 0.42 4.15 -11.17
CA SER A 131 -0.11 4.72 -9.93
C SER A 131 -1.61 4.46 -9.89
N ASP A 132 -2.04 3.38 -9.21
CA ASP A 132 -3.47 3.01 -9.14
C ASP A 132 -4.25 4.08 -8.36
N PRO A 133 -5.29 4.71 -8.95
CA PRO A 133 -6.12 5.73 -8.30
C PRO A 133 -6.73 5.32 -6.94
N LEU A 134 -6.95 4.02 -6.71
CA LEU A 134 -7.50 3.48 -5.47
C LEU A 134 -6.43 3.26 -4.39
N HIS A 135 -5.17 3.05 -4.80
CA HIS A 135 -4.04 2.83 -3.89
C HIS A 135 -3.16 4.09 -3.82
N LEU A 136 -3.62 5.09 -3.06
CA LEU A 136 -3.00 6.43 -2.97
C LEU A 136 -1.54 6.44 -2.52
N ASN A 137 -1.14 5.44 -1.75
CA ASN A 137 0.17 5.32 -1.11
C ASN A 137 1.09 4.30 -1.79
N THR A 138 0.73 3.84 -2.99
CA THR A 138 1.44 2.79 -3.72
C THR A 138 1.74 3.22 -5.15
N ILE A 139 2.92 2.86 -5.64
CA ILE A 139 3.35 3.00 -7.03
C ILE A 139 4.04 1.70 -7.46
N GLU A 140 4.01 1.38 -8.74
CA GLU A 140 4.68 0.20 -9.30
C GLU A 140 5.37 0.53 -10.63
N PHE A 141 6.45 -0.18 -10.93
CA PHE A 141 7.18 -0.05 -12.19
C PHE A 141 8.05 -1.29 -12.43
N LEU A 142 8.47 -1.49 -13.67
CA LEU A 142 9.44 -2.50 -14.07
C LEU A 142 10.83 -1.88 -14.19
N TRP A 143 11.88 -2.65 -13.93
CA TRP A 143 13.25 -2.22 -14.19
C TRP A 143 14.17 -3.42 -14.47
N ASP A 144 15.31 -3.13 -15.08
CA ASP A 144 16.30 -4.13 -15.50
C ASP A 144 17.37 -4.28 -14.40
N PRO A 145 17.46 -5.43 -13.71
CA PRO A 145 18.39 -5.61 -12.59
C PRO A 145 19.86 -5.68 -13.01
N VAL A 146 20.17 -5.81 -14.30
CA VAL A 146 21.56 -5.75 -14.80
C VAL A 146 21.97 -4.34 -15.22
N LYS A 147 21.05 -3.37 -15.16
CA LYS A 147 21.31 -1.96 -15.47
C LYS A 147 21.12 -1.09 -14.24
N ASN A 148 21.70 0.11 -14.30
CA ASN A 148 21.38 1.13 -13.31
C ASN A 148 19.95 1.62 -13.54
N ALA A 149 19.15 1.64 -12.47
CA ALA A 149 17.83 2.23 -12.47
C ALA A 149 17.64 3.11 -11.23
N SER A 150 16.90 4.19 -11.37
CA SER A 150 16.44 5.03 -10.27
C SER A 150 15.02 5.52 -10.48
N VAL A 151 14.23 5.52 -9.41
CA VAL A 151 12.89 6.09 -9.38
C VAL A 151 12.90 7.33 -8.50
N PHE A 152 12.34 8.43 -8.99
CA PHE A 152 12.14 9.62 -8.18
C PHE A 152 10.71 9.61 -7.64
N ILE A 153 10.58 9.72 -6.31
CA ILE A 153 9.30 9.66 -5.62
C ILE A 153 8.96 10.98 -4.94
N GLN A 154 7.67 11.29 -4.85
CA GLN A 154 7.14 12.42 -4.11
C GLN A 154 6.18 11.91 -3.03
N VAL A 155 6.43 12.30 -1.77
CA VAL A 155 5.52 11.99 -0.66
C VAL A 155 4.74 13.24 -0.30
N ASN A 156 3.42 13.19 -0.46
CA ASN A 156 2.56 14.37 -0.39
C ASN A 156 1.80 14.49 0.93
N CYS A 157 1.85 13.48 1.81
CA CYS A 157 1.31 13.58 3.16
C CYS A 157 2.40 14.02 4.15
N ILE A 158 2.04 14.76 5.22
CA ILE A 158 3.00 15.11 6.28
C ILE A 158 2.74 14.29 7.53
N SER A 159 3.79 14.02 8.30
CA SER A 159 3.71 13.19 9.50
C SER A 159 2.79 13.73 10.60
N THR A 160 2.56 15.04 10.68
CA THR A 160 1.65 15.65 11.69
C THR A 160 0.18 15.66 11.27
N GLU A 161 -0.16 15.24 10.05
CA GLU A 161 -1.58 15.12 9.66
C GLU A 161 -2.28 13.91 10.27
N PHE A 162 -1.48 12.93 10.70
CA PHE A 162 -1.95 11.66 11.28
C PHE A 162 -1.76 11.61 12.80
N THR A 163 -1.50 12.75 13.44
CA THR A 163 -1.50 12.87 14.90
C THR A 163 -2.91 13.21 15.42
N PRO A 164 -3.28 12.79 16.64
CA PRO A 164 -4.60 13.08 17.21
C PRO A 164 -4.91 14.57 17.24
N ARG A 165 -3.94 15.42 17.59
CA ARG A 165 -4.06 16.86 17.40
C ARG A 165 -3.47 17.20 16.04
N LYS A 166 -4.35 17.39 15.05
CA LYS A 166 -4.00 17.80 13.68
C LYS A 166 -3.38 19.21 13.61
N HIS A 167 -3.52 19.99 14.68
CA HIS A 167 -2.89 21.30 14.82
C HIS A 167 -1.49 21.13 15.40
N GLY A 168 -0.50 21.80 14.80
CA GLY A 168 0.93 21.60 15.06
C GLY A 168 1.34 21.67 16.55
N GLY A 169 2.48 21.06 16.87
CA GLY A 169 3.03 21.00 18.24
C GLY A 169 3.22 19.56 18.75
N GLU A 170 2.55 18.58 18.15
CA GLU A 170 2.78 17.16 18.43
C GLU A 170 3.90 16.57 17.58
N LYS A 171 4.56 15.54 18.11
CA LYS A 171 5.56 14.76 17.38
C LYS A 171 4.84 14.00 16.26
N GLY A 172 5.10 14.38 15.01
CA GLY A 172 4.53 13.69 13.84
C GLY A 172 4.80 12.19 13.83
N VAL A 173 3.91 11.41 13.22
CA VAL A 173 4.01 9.94 13.14
C VAL A 173 5.08 9.54 12.12
N PRO A 174 5.92 8.53 12.40
CA PRO A 174 6.84 7.98 11.42
C PRO A 174 6.12 7.10 10.40
N PHE A 175 6.60 7.14 9.15
CA PHE A 175 6.22 6.21 8.09
C PHE A 175 7.37 5.26 7.78
N ARG A 176 7.08 4.20 7.03
CA ARG A 176 8.06 3.43 6.28
C ARG A 176 7.85 3.64 4.79
N ILE A 177 8.95 3.84 4.07
CA ILE A 177 8.98 3.62 2.63
C ILE A 177 9.46 2.19 2.43
N GLN A 178 8.61 1.34 1.88
CA GLN A 178 8.90 -0.07 1.62
C GLN A 178 8.95 -0.33 0.12
N VAL A 179 9.93 -1.12 -0.32
CA VAL A 179 10.11 -1.57 -1.69
C VAL A 179 10.03 -3.09 -1.69
N ASP A 180 8.99 -3.64 -2.34
CA ASP A 180 8.82 -5.07 -2.56
C ASP A 180 9.09 -5.37 -4.03
N THR A 181 9.91 -6.38 -4.34
CA THR A 181 10.29 -6.72 -5.71
C THR A 181 9.93 -8.16 -6.05
N PHE A 182 9.45 -8.33 -7.29
CA PHE A 182 8.86 -9.56 -7.80
C PHE A 182 9.44 -9.90 -9.18
N THR A 183 9.66 -11.19 -9.43
CA THR A 183 9.93 -11.76 -10.76
C THR A 183 8.68 -12.45 -11.32
N THR A 184 8.78 -12.93 -12.55
CA THR A 184 7.68 -13.62 -13.23
C THR A 184 7.57 -15.06 -12.76
N ASN A 185 6.35 -15.52 -12.49
CA ASN A 185 6.06 -16.94 -12.34
C ASN A 185 6.11 -17.68 -13.70
N GLU A 186 5.83 -18.98 -13.69
CA GLU A 186 5.76 -19.83 -14.89
C GLU A 186 4.75 -19.32 -15.95
N GLN A 187 3.75 -18.53 -15.53
CA GLN A 187 2.74 -17.92 -16.40
C GLN A 187 3.13 -16.54 -16.94
N GLY A 188 4.34 -16.05 -16.61
CA GLY A 188 4.82 -14.73 -17.03
C GLY A 188 4.26 -13.56 -16.22
N GLU A 189 3.55 -13.81 -15.12
CA GLU A 189 3.00 -12.77 -14.25
C GLU A 189 3.97 -12.44 -13.10
N TYR A 190 4.17 -11.15 -12.82
CA TYR A 190 5.06 -10.66 -11.76
C TYR A 190 4.49 -10.89 -10.34
N MET A 191 4.49 -12.15 -9.89
CA MET A 191 3.87 -12.61 -8.64
C MET A 191 4.85 -13.32 -7.71
N GLU A 192 6.02 -13.74 -8.20
CA GLU A 192 7.02 -14.42 -7.40
C GLU A 192 7.86 -13.38 -6.64
N HIS A 193 7.71 -13.32 -5.33
CA HIS A 193 8.46 -12.40 -4.47
C HIS A 193 9.93 -12.79 -4.39
N ILE A 194 10.82 -11.81 -4.50
CA ILE A 194 12.27 -12.04 -4.41
C ILE A 194 12.97 -11.24 -3.31
N HIS A 195 12.46 -10.04 -2.98
CA HIS A 195 13.13 -9.18 -2.01
C HIS A 195 12.22 -8.08 -1.48
N SER A 196 12.37 -7.74 -0.19
CA SER A 196 11.69 -6.63 0.47
C SER A 196 12.65 -5.83 1.34
N SER A 197 12.58 -4.50 1.26
CA SER A 197 13.33 -3.63 2.16
C SER A 197 12.56 -2.36 2.47
N SER A 198 12.86 -1.75 3.61
CA SER A 198 12.24 -0.50 4.01
C SER A 198 13.21 0.43 4.74
N CYS A 199 12.83 1.71 4.84
CA CYS A 199 13.46 2.66 5.74
C CYS A 199 12.40 3.51 6.44
N GLN A 200 12.69 3.97 7.65
CA GLN A 200 11.81 4.89 8.36
C GLN A 200 12.00 6.32 7.86
N VAL A 201 10.88 7.01 7.62
CA VAL A 201 10.88 8.40 7.22
C VAL A 201 9.92 9.24 8.07
N LYS A 202 10.21 10.54 8.15
CA LYS A 202 9.30 11.55 8.68
C LYS A 202 9.18 12.68 7.66
N VAL A 203 7.95 12.98 7.26
CA VAL A 203 7.67 13.97 6.22
C VAL A 203 7.25 15.29 6.87
N PHE A 204 7.93 16.35 6.50
CA PHE A 204 7.71 17.71 6.97
C PHE A 204 7.07 18.54 5.87
N LYS A 205 6.52 19.70 6.25
CA LYS A 205 6.20 20.75 5.27
C LYS A 205 7.45 21.16 4.47
N PRO A 206 7.30 21.77 3.28
CA PRO A 206 8.43 22.20 2.47
C PRO A 206 9.47 22.99 3.27
N LYS A 207 10.76 22.66 3.08
CA LYS A 207 11.92 23.18 3.83
C LYS A 207 11.97 22.81 5.33
N GLY A 208 10.99 22.05 5.82
CA GLY A 208 10.90 21.65 7.22
C GLY A 208 11.93 20.58 7.57
N ALA A 209 12.19 19.64 6.66
CA ALA A 209 13.22 18.62 6.83
C ALA A 209 14.61 19.24 6.96
N ASP A 210 14.94 20.22 6.10
CA ASP A 210 16.25 20.89 6.08
C ASP A 210 16.50 21.65 7.38
N ARG A 211 15.51 22.43 7.84
CA ARG A 211 15.57 23.15 9.12
C ARG A 211 15.76 22.16 10.27
N LYS A 212 15.00 21.07 10.26
CA LYS A 212 15.05 20.06 11.32
C LYS A 212 16.40 19.35 11.36
N LEU A 213 16.95 18.95 10.20
CA LEU A 213 18.25 18.32 10.08
C LEU A 213 19.37 19.25 10.57
N LYS A 214 19.32 20.54 10.20
CA LYS A 214 20.26 21.55 10.68
C LYS A 214 20.23 21.70 12.21
N THR A 215 19.04 21.90 12.78
CA THR A 215 18.88 22.03 14.24
C THR A 215 19.34 20.77 14.98
N ASP A 216 19.03 19.59 14.45
CA ASP A 216 19.42 18.33 15.06
C ASP A 216 20.94 18.12 14.99
N LYS A 217 21.60 18.47 13.87
CA LYS A 217 23.06 18.42 13.74
C LYS A 217 23.75 19.35 14.74
N GLU A 218 23.35 20.62 14.82
CA GLU A 218 23.87 21.59 15.79
C GLU A 218 23.68 21.12 17.24
N LYS A 219 22.55 20.47 17.53
CA LYS A 219 22.26 19.92 18.86
C LYS A 219 23.17 18.75 19.22
N ILE A 220 23.49 17.89 18.26
CA ILE A 220 24.36 16.72 18.49
C ILE A 220 25.83 17.15 18.56
N GLU A 221 26.27 18.13 17.77
CA GLU A 221 27.64 18.66 17.83
C GLU A 221 27.99 19.30 19.18
N LYS A 222 27.01 19.90 19.86
CA LYS A 222 27.17 20.48 21.21
C LYS A 222 27.28 19.44 22.33
N LYS A 223 27.07 18.15 22.04
CA LYS A 223 27.17 17.07 23.04
C LYS A 223 28.62 16.61 23.23
N THR A 224 28.92 16.07 24.41
CA THR A 224 30.20 15.41 24.69
C THR A 224 30.37 14.18 23.79
N ILE A 225 31.61 13.74 23.57
CA ILE A 225 31.92 12.56 22.73
C ILE A 225 31.15 11.33 23.23
N GLN A 226 31.18 11.07 24.54
CA GLN A 226 30.45 9.96 25.18
C GLN A 226 28.94 10.02 24.97
N ASP A 227 28.35 11.22 24.95
CA ASP A 227 26.92 11.36 24.67
C ASP A 227 26.57 11.20 23.19
N ARG A 228 27.51 11.52 22.28
CA ARG A 228 27.33 11.37 20.82
C ARG A 228 27.32 9.91 20.40
N GLU A 229 28.11 9.05 21.06
CA GLU A 229 28.16 7.60 20.80
C GLU A 229 26.81 6.90 21.06
N LYS A 230 25.92 7.51 21.85
CA LYS A 230 24.57 7.00 22.11
C LYS A 230 23.60 7.21 20.92
N TYR A 231 24.00 7.94 19.89
CA TYR A 231 23.18 8.27 18.74
C TYR A 231 23.60 7.49 17.49
N GLN A 232 22.66 7.36 16.54
CA GLN A 232 22.95 6.82 15.22
C GLN A 232 23.83 7.81 14.43
N PRO A 233 24.80 7.33 13.64
CA PRO A 233 25.54 8.17 12.71
C PRO A 233 24.60 8.75 11.65
N SER A 234 24.88 9.99 11.26
CA SER A 234 24.19 10.63 10.13
C SER A 234 24.94 10.33 8.83
N HIS A 235 24.20 9.92 7.81
CA HIS A 235 24.68 9.62 6.47
C HIS A 235 23.96 10.52 5.47
N GLU A 236 24.61 10.85 4.35
CA GLU A 236 23.99 11.65 3.27
C GLU A 236 22.89 10.91 2.53
N THR A 237 22.94 9.57 2.55
CA THR A 237 21.96 8.69 1.93
C THR A 237 21.44 7.68 2.94
N THR A 238 20.23 7.20 2.71
CA THR A 238 19.56 6.21 3.56
C THR A 238 19.53 4.87 2.86
N LEU A 239 20.20 3.88 3.44
CA LEU A 239 20.10 2.50 3.00
C LEU A 239 18.78 1.89 3.51
N LEU A 240 18.00 1.30 2.62
CA LEU A 240 16.84 0.52 3.03
C LEU A 240 17.31 -0.83 3.58
N LYS A 241 16.78 -1.21 4.73
CA LYS A 241 17.09 -2.47 5.42
C LYS A 241 16.07 -3.53 5.05
N GLU A 242 16.52 -4.77 4.96
CA GLU A 242 15.66 -5.91 4.67
C GLU A 242 14.51 -6.03 5.68
N CYS A 243 13.33 -6.40 5.19
CA CYS A 243 12.14 -6.58 6.00
C CYS A 243 11.20 -7.62 5.39
N SER A 244 10.17 -8.02 6.14
CA SER A 244 9.10 -8.88 5.61
C SER A 244 8.35 -8.21 4.45
N PRO A 245 7.85 -8.99 3.47
CA PRO A 245 7.01 -8.45 2.40
C PRO A 245 5.69 -7.89 2.95
N TRP A 246 5.20 -6.83 2.31
CA TRP A 246 3.92 -6.23 2.64
C TRP A 246 2.78 -6.82 1.80
N PRO A 247 1.61 -7.13 2.39
CA PRO A 247 1.31 -7.14 3.84
C PRO A 247 1.96 -8.34 4.54
N ASP A 248 2.21 -8.25 5.85
CA ASP A 248 2.78 -9.35 6.67
C ASP A 248 1.90 -10.62 6.56
N VAL A 249 2.21 -11.50 5.61
CA VAL A 249 1.41 -12.72 5.33
C VAL A 249 1.50 -13.73 6.48
N LEU A 250 2.58 -13.67 7.28
CA LEU A 250 2.89 -14.61 8.35
C LEU A 250 2.06 -14.42 9.63
N ASN A 251 1.32 -13.31 9.78
CA ASN A 251 0.48 -13.07 10.95
C ASN A 251 -0.99 -13.51 10.76
N LEU A 252 -1.38 -13.95 9.56
CA LEU A 252 -2.75 -14.42 9.30
C LEU A 252 -2.89 -15.95 9.40
N THR A 253 -1.78 -16.70 9.34
CA THR A 253 -1.78 -18.18 9.30
C THR A 253 -1.37 -18.84 10.62
N THR A 254 -1.04 -18.09 11.67
CA THR A 254 -0.51 -18.65 12.94
C THR A 254 -1.54 -18.69 14.10
N HIS A 255 -2.83 -18.49 13.82
CA HIS A 255 -3.90 -18.73 14.81
C HIS A 255 -4.90 -19.83 14.40
N SER A 256 -4.63 -20.56 13.32
CA SER A 256 -5.47 -21.69 12.89
C SER A 256 -5.01 -23.00 13.52
N SER A 257 -4.98 -23.05 14.85
CA SER A 257 -4.93 -24.31 15.60
C SER A 257 -5.39 -24.08 17.04
N CYS A 258 -6.70 -23.87 17.22
CA CYS A 258 -7.36 -24.30 18.45
C CYS A 258 -8.84 -24.57 18.19
N SER A 259 -9.19 -25.84 18.26
CA SER A 259 -10.54 -26.37 18.22
C SER A 259 -11.31 -25.98 19.49
N THR A 260 -12.63 -25.81 19.35
CA THR A 260 -13.72 -25.71 20.36
C THR A 260 -14.28 -24.32 20.72
N PRO A 261 -15.61 -24.24 20.98
CA PRO A 261 -16.43 -23.08 20.64
C PRO A 261 -16.59 -22.11 21.81
N SER A 262 -16.55 -20.81 21.54
CA SER A 262 -16.80 -19.77 22.55
C SER A 262 -18.25 -19.28 22.51
N PRO A 263 -18.82 -18.84 23.66
CA PRO A 263 -20.25 -18.73 23.89
C PRO A 263 -20.84 -17.40 23.45
N VAL A 264 -22.13 -17.46 23.10
CA VAL A 264 -22.99 -16.35 22.70
C VAL A 264 -23.20 -15.40 23.89
N TYR A 265 -22.85 -14.13 23.72
CA TYR A 265 -23.35 -13.03 24.55
C TYR A 265 -24.21 -12.10 23.69
N HIS A 266 -25.49 -12.04 24.03
CA HIS A 266 -26.45 -11.08 23.50
C HIS A 266 -26.21 -9.72 24.17
N SER A 267 -26.27 -8.63 23.39
CA SER A 267 -26.36 -7.27 23.93
C SER A 267 -27.23 -6.43 23.01
N SER A 268 -28.49 -6.24 23.41
CA SER A 268 -29.43 -5.27 22.82
C SER A 268 -29.15 -3.87 23.40
N PRO A 269 -29.31 -2.78 22.63
CA PRO A 269 -29.19 -1.43 23.16
C PRO A 269 -30.56 -0.89 23.63
N THR A 270 -30.63 -0.47 24.89
CA THR A 270 -31.75 0.27 25.48
C THR A 270 -31.57 1.77 25.25
N SER A 271 -32.56 2.45 24.66
CA SER A 271 -32.65 3.91 24.63
C SER A 271 -33.66 4.39 25.68
N CYS A 272 -33.23 5.26 26.59
CA CYS A 272 -34.08 5.88 27.61
C CYS A 272 -34.75 7.17 27.08
N SER A 273 -36.03 7.36 27.39
CA SER A 273 -36.73 8.66 27.35
C SER A 273 -37.77 8.67 28.48
N PHE A 274 -37.85 9.78 29.22
CA PHE A 274 -38.84 10.02 30.28
C PHE A 274 -40.03 10.85 29.75
N PRO A 275 -41.20 10.82 30.42
CA PRO A 275 -42.52 10.84 29.76
C PRO A 275 -43.32 12.13 29.97
N ASP A 276 -44.40 12.30 29.20
CA ASP A 276 -45.73 12.70 29.73
C ASP A 276 -46.84 12.66 28.65
N GLY A 277 -48.04 12.19 29.05
CA GLY A 277 -49.31 12.67 28.48
C GLY A 277 -50.18 11.75 27.62
N ASN A 278 -50.98 10.88 28.27
CA ASN A 278 -52.35 10.38 27.95
C ASN A 278 -52.94 10.47 26.51
N CYS A 279 -53.39 9.32 25.96
CA CYS A 279 -54.79 9.00 25.60
C CYS A 279 -54.95 7.59 24.96
N SER A 280 -56.02 6.89 25.33
CA SER A 280 -56.34 5.48 24.98
C SER A 280 -57.07 5.31 23.61
N PRO A 281 -57.59 4.12 23.24
CA PRO A 281 -56.99 3.24 22.23
C PRO A 281 -57.89 3.08 20.97
N ASN A 282 -57.31 2.93 19.77
CA ASN A 282 -58.01 2.23 18.68
C ASN A 282 -57.07 1.83 17.52
N GLN A 283 -57.22 0.56 17.10
CA GLN A 283 -56.83 -0.03 15.82
C GLN A 283 -55.32 -0.22 15.52
N GLN A 284 -54.78 -1.32 16.04
CA GLN A 284 -53.55 -1.93 15.55
C GLN A 284 -53.88 -2.70 14.24
N ARG A 285 -53.54 -2.08 13.11
CA ARG A 285 -53.32 -2.77 11.83
C ARG A 285 -51.82 -2.81 11.63
N GLU A 286 -51.18 -3.89 12.10
CA GLU A 286 -49.75 -4.14 11.90
C GLU A 286 -49.47 -4.33 10.40
N LEU A 287 -48.74 -3.37 9.83
CA LEU A 287 -48.02 -3.55 8.58
C LEU A 287 -46.73 -4.31 8.90
N LEU A 288 -46.70 -5.59 8.54
CA LEU A 288 -45.52 -6.43 8.53
C LEU A 288 -44.45 -5.79 7.62
N ALA A 289 -43.33 -5.34 8.19
CA ALA A 289 -42.12 -5.07 7.43
C ALA A 289 -41.57 -6.42 6.91
N PRO A 290 -41.27 -6.58 5.61
CA PRO A 290 -40.80 -7.84 5.09
C PRO A 290 -39.35 -8.09 5.54
N VAL A 291 -39.14 -9.25 6.17
CA VAL A 291 -37.83 -9.89 6.34
C VAL A 291 -37.21 -10.01 4.95
N CYS A 292 -36.29 -9.10 4.60
CA CYS A 292 -35.57 -9.19 3.33
C CYS A 292 -34.51 -10.31 3.45
N PRO A 293 -34.47 -11.27 2.51
CA PRO A 293 -33.54 -12.40 2.58
C PRO A 293 -32.07 -11.94 2.48
N ASP A 294 -31.16 -12.73 3.07
CA ASP A 294 -29.69 -12.59 2.94
C ASP A 294 -29.17 -12.79 1.50
N HIS A 295 -30.06 -12.94 0.54
CA HIS A 295 -29.80 -13.34 -0.84
C HIS A 295 -30.35 -12.30 -1.81
N LEU A 296 -29.56 -12.00 -2.83
CA LEU A 296 -29.97 -11.09 -3.90
C LEU A 296 -30.87 -11.84 -4.87
N LEU A 297 -32.08 -11.34 -5.09
CA LEU A 297 -33.04 -11.94 -6.01
C LEU A 297 -32.97 -11.25 -7.37
N PRO A 298 -33.27 -11.94 -8.47
CA PRO A 298 -33.40 -11.29 -9.79
C PRO A 298 -34.45 -10.16 -9.80
N SER A 299 -35.47 -10.24 -8.95
CA SER A 299 -36.50 -9.21 -8.80
C SER A 299 -36.11 -8.04 -7.89
N SER A 300 -34.92 -8.05 -7.28
CA SER A 300 -34.47 -6.99 -6.37
C SER A 300 -34.33 -5.66 -7.10
N SER A 301 -34.90 -4.59 -6.52
CA SER A 301 -34.74 -3.23 -7.05
C SER A 301 -33.29 -2.75 -6.94
N PRO A 302 -32.90 -1.68 -7.65
CA PRO A 302 -31.59 -1.07 -7.45
C PRO A 302 -31.35 -0.66 -5.98
N GLN A 303 -32.37 -0.17 -5.29
CA GLN A 303 -32.28 0.20 -3.87
C GLN A 303 -32.00 -1.03 -2.98
N ASP A 304 -32.65 -2.16 -3.26
CA ASP A 304 -32.41 -3.42 -2.53
C ASP A 304 -31.03 -3.98 -2.83
N THR A 305 -30.57 -3.84 -4.07
CA THR A 305 -29.23 -4.26 -4.52
C THR A 305 -28.14 -3.44 -3.82
N GLN A 306 -28.36 -2.14 -3.64
CA GLN A 306 -27.49 -1.27 -2.86
C GLN A 306 -27.43 -1.71 -1.40
N GLN A 307 -28.58 -1.97 -0.77
CA GLN A 307 -28.61 -2.47 0.61
C GLN A 307 -27.89 -3.82 0.75
N TRP A 308 -28.05 -4.70 -0.24
CA TRP A 308 -27.34 -5.98 -0.29
C TRP A 308 -25.82 -5.79 -0.36
N LEU A 309 -25.32 -4.91 -1.24
CA LEU A 309 -23.89 -4.57 -1.32
C LEU A 309 -23.36 -4.02 0.01
N HIS A 310 -24.11 -3.15 0.68
CA HIS A 310 -23.74 -2.61 1.98
C HIS A 310 -23.66 -3.70 3.08
N ARG A 311 -24.64 -4.61 3.13
CA ARG A 311 -24.68 -5.70 4.13
C ARG A 311 -23.52 -6.68 3.93
N HIS A 312 -23.14 -6.97 2.69
CA HIS A 312 -22.07 -7.90 2.35
C HIS A 312 -20.68 -7.25 2.25
N ARG A 313 -20.51 -6.02 2.79
CA ARG A 313 -19.24 -5.27 2.81
C ARG A 313 -18.68 -4.93 1.42
N PHE A 314 -19.54 -4.83 0.42
CA PHE A 314 -19.24 -4.32 -0.93
C PHE A 314 -19.59 -2.84 -1.09
N SER A 315 -19.67 -2.09 0.03
CA SER A 315 -19.97 -0.66 0.04
C SER A 315 -19.06 0.23 -0.82
N PRO A 316 -17.76 -0.10 -1.07
CA PRO A 316 -16.94 0.68 -2.00
C PRO A 316 -17.47 0.68 -3.44
N PHE A 317 -18.24 -0.34 -3.83
CA PHE A 317 -18.79 -0.50 -5.17
C PHE A 317 -20.23 0.01 -5.29
N SER A 318 -20.87 0.43 -4.19
CA SER A 318 -22.25 0.94 -4.17
C SER A 318 -22.49 2.03 -5.22
N ARG A 319 -21.56 2.98 -5.37
CA ARG A 319 -21.68 4.06 -6.36
C ARG A 319 -21.57 3.57 -7.81
N LEU A 320 -20.78 2.54 -8.07
CA LEU A 320 -20.62 1.97 -9.42
C LEU A 320 -21.89 1.24 -9.86
N PHE A 321 -22.58 0.59 -8.91
CA PHE A 321 -23.80 -0.18 -9.16
C PHE A 321 -25.08 0.56 -8.78
N SER A 322 -25.06 1.89 -8.66
CA SER A 322 -26.18 2.67 -8.11
C SER A 322 -27.51 2.52 -8.87
N SER A 323 -27.43 2.18 -10.15
CA SER A 323 -28.58 1.97 -11.05
C SER A 323 -28.84 0.51 -11.40
N PHE A 324 -28.08 -0.44 -10.83
CA PHE A 324 -28.16 -1.85 -11.19
C PHE A 324 -29.20 -2.56 -10.32
N SER A 325 -30.14 -3.26 -10.96
CA SER A 325 -31.06 -4.16 -10.29
C SER A 325 -30.38 -5.50 -9.93
N GLY A 326 -31.06 -6.33 -9.14
CA GLY A 326 -30.55 -7.66 -8.80
C GLY A 326 -30.35 -8.54 -10.04
N ALA A 327 -31.24 -8.44 -11.02
CA ALA A 327 -31.09 -9.13 -12.31
C ALA A 327 -29.89 -8.61 -13.12
N ASP A 328 -29.54 -7.33 -13.04
CA ASP A 328 -28.38 -6.78 -13.75
C ASP A 328 -27.08 -7.30 -13.13
N LEU A 329 -26.97 -7.22 -11.80
CA LEU A 329 -25.79 -7.70 -11.07
C LEU A 329 -25.60 -9.21 -11.23
N LEU A 330 -26.69 -9.98 -11.23
CA LEU A 330 -26.67 -11.44 -11.42
C LEU A 330 -26.48 -11.85 -12.89
N ARG A 331 -26.53 -10.94 -13.87
CA ARG A 331 -26.24 -11.26 -15.29
C ARG A 331 -24.80 -10.94 -15.70
N MET A 332 -24.06 -10.22 -14.86
CA MET A 332 -22.67 -9.86 -15.16
C MET A 332 -21.78 -11.10 -15.20
N SER A 333 -20.94 -11.16 -16.23
CA SER A 333 -19.86 -12.15 -16.30
C SER A 333 -18.72 -11.78 -15.35
N ARG A 334 -17.83 -12.74 -15.11
CA ARG A 334 -16.60 -12.51 -14.34
C ARG A 334 -15.77 -11.40 -14.99
N GLU A 335 -15.71 -11.39 -16.31
CA GLU A 335 -14.96 -10.43 -17.11
C GLU A 335 -15.55 -9.02 -16.98
N ASP A 336 -16.88 -8.87 -17.00
CA ASP A 336 -17.57 -7.59 -16.78
C ASP A 336 -17.29 -7.04 -15.37
N LEU A 337 -17.31 -7.91 -14.36
CA LEU A 337 -17.00 -7.51 -12.97
C LEU A 337 -15.54 -7.07 -12.81
N ILE A 338 -14.60 -7.75 -13.49
CA ILE A 338 -13.18 -7.36 -13.48
C ILE A 338 -12.98 -6.03 -14.22
N GLN A 339 -13.70 -5.80 -15.32
CA GLN A 339 -13.61 -4.57 -16.09
C GLN A 339 -14.19 -3.37 -15.33
N ILE A 340 -15.30 -3.56 -14.61
CA ILE A 340 -16.00 -2.48 -13.89
C ILE A 340 -15.37 -2.20 -12.52
N CYS A 341 -14.90 -3.23 -11.82
CA CYS A 341 -14.39 -3.10 -10.45
C CYS A 341 -12.86 -3.18 -10.33
N GLY A 342 -12.14 -3.50 -11.41
CA GLY A 342 -10.68 -3.67 -11.43
C GLY A 342 -10.20 -5.07 -11.05
N ARG A 343 -8.97 -5.44 -11.46
CA ARG A 343 -8.35 -6.77 -11.20
C ARG A 343 -8.13 -7.07 -9.70
N SER A 344 -8.31 -6.09 -8.80
CA SER A 344 -8.13 -6.19 -7.36
C SER A 344 -9.40 -6.56 -6.57
N VAL A 345 -10.52 -6.88 -7.24
CA VAL A 345 -11.61 -7.61 -6.60
C VAL A 345 -11.16 -9.05 -6.34
N GLN A 346 -10.46 -9.26 -5.23
CA GLN A 346 -10.32 -10.56 -4.60
C GLN A 346 -11.70 -11.24 -4.60
N PRO A 347 -11.76 -12.58 -4.71
CA PRO A 347 -12.80 -13.31 -5.44
C PRO A 347 -14.20 -13.26 -4.79
N ARG A 348 -14.43 -12.46 -3.74
CA ARG A 348 -15.67 -12.43 -2.96
C ARG A 348 -16.88 -11.91 -3.74
N LEU A 349 -16.81 -10.78 -4.45
CA LEU A 349 -18.01 -10.29 -5.17
C LEU A 349 -18.34 -11.24 -6.33
N THR A 350 -17.34 -11.65 -7.11
CA THR A 350 -17.52 -12.61 -8.20
C THR A 350 -17.97 -13.97 -7.69
N ILE A 351 -17.37 -14.53 -6.62
CA ILE A 351 -17.82 -15.79 -6.00
C ILE A 351 -19.23 -15.65 -5.47
N TYR A 352 -19.59 -14.56 -4.78
CA TYR A 352 -20.94 -14.39 -4.24
C TYR A 352 -21.97 -14.25 -5.36
N VAL A 353 -21.69 -13.46 -6.40
CA VAL A 353 -22.57 -13.32 -7.57
C VAL A 353 -22.69 -14.65 -8.31
N CYS A 354 -21.59 -15.37 -8.55
CA CYS A 354 -21.62 -16.70 -9.16
C CYS A 354 -22.31 -17.77 -8.29
N GLN A 355 -22.17 -17.73 -6.97
CA GLN A 355 -22.89 -18.61 -6.04
C GLN A 355 -24.39 -18.30 -6.02
N GLN A 356 -24.77 -17.03 -6.10
CA GLN A 356 -26.18 -16.61 -6.21
C GLN A 356 -26.76 -16.97 -7.59
N GLN A 357 -25.99 -16.86 -8.67
CA GLN A 357 -26.35 -17.34 -10.01
C GLN A 357 -26.60 -18.86 -9.99
N ALA A 358 -25.70 -19.65 -9.39
CA ALA A 358 -25.82 -21.11 -9.32
C ALA A 358 -27.02 -21.57 -8.47
N ARG A 359 -27.40 -20.83 -7.43
CA ARG A 359 -28.56 -21.14 -6.58
C ARG A 359 -29.91 -20.75 -7.19
N ASN A 360 -29.92 -19.83 -8.15
CA ASN A 360 -31.14 -19.37 -8.83
C ASN A 360 -31.44 -20.17 -10.13
N GLN A 361 -30.67 -21.21 -10.46
CA GLN A 361 -30.98 -22.10 -11.58
C GLN A 361 -31.95 -23.22 -11.15
N PRO A 362 -32.96 -23.55 -11.97
CA PRO A 362 -33.80 -24.74 -11.73
C PRO A 362 -32.96 -26.02 -11.92
N PRO A 363 -33.26 -27.11 -11.17
CA PRO A 363 -32.50 -28.36 -11.26
C PRO A 363 -32.54 -28.93 -12.68
N ILE A 364 -31.36 -29.12 -13.26
CA ILE A 364 -31.16 -29.71 -14.59
C ILE A 364 -31.54 -31.20 -14.51
N LYS A 365 -32.52 -31.61 -15.33
CA LYS A 365 -32.81 -33.04 -15.57
C LYS A 365 -31.63 -33.69 -16.31
N PRO A 366 -31.24 -34.93 -15.97
CA PRO A 366 -30.13 -35.59 -16.63
C PRO A 366 -30.55 -35.98 -18.06
N GLY A 367 -29.94 -35.36 -19.05
CA GLY A 367 -30.20 -35.65 -20.46
C GLY A 367 -29.44 -34.75 -21.42
N ASP A 368 -28.22 -35.18 -21.74
CA ASP A 368 -27.47 -34.95 -22.98
C ASP A 368 -26.78 -33.59 -23.22
N GLY A 369 -25.50 -33.65 -23.61
CA GLY A 369 -24.78 -32.61 -24.37
C GLY A 369 -23.92 -31.59 -23.61
N ASP A 370 -22.61 -31.91 -23.51
CA ASP A 370 -21.44 -31.04 -23.29
C ASP A 370 -21.62 -29.58 -22.83
N SER A 371 -21.26 -29.33 -21.58
CA SER A 371 -20.61 -28.08 -21.13
C SER A 371 -19.90 -28.37 -19.81
N LYS A 372 -18.59 -28.66 -19.88
CA LYS A 372 -17.72 -28.82 -18.70
C LYS A 372 -17.63 -27.48 -17.97
N CYS A 373 -18.51 -27.26 -16.99
CA CYS A 373 -18.31 -26.26 -15.96
C CYS A 373 -17.34 -26.86 -14.93
N THR A 374 -16.04 -26.76 -15.22
CA THR A 374 -14.98 -27.18 -14.30
C THR A 374 -15.04 -26.26 -13.09
N TYR A 375 -15.51 -26.80 -11.98
CA TYR A 375 -15.39 -26.20 -10.66
C TYR A 375 -13.92 -25.87 -10.37
N CYS A 376 -13.60 -24.59 -10.22
CA CYS A 376 -12.39 -24.16 -9.51
C CYS A 376 -12.83 -23.38 -8.28
N ILE A 377 -12.80 -24.08 -7.14
CA ILE A 377 -12.58 -23.48 -5.82
C ILE A 377 -11.11 -23.08 -5.78
N ILE A 378 -10.78 -21.78 -5.88
CA ILE A 378 -9.68 -21.09 -5.15
C ILE A 378 -10.09 -19.62 -5.00
#